data_AF-A0A1S9N4Y1-F1
#
_entry.id   AF-A0A1S9N4Y1-F1
#
_cell.length_a   1.000
_cell.length_b   1.000
_cell.length_c   1.000
_cell.angle_alpha   90.00
_cell.angle_beta   90.00
_cell.angle_gamma   90.00
#
_symmetry.space_group_name_H-M   'P 1'
#
loop_
_entity.id
_entity.type
_entity.pdbx_description
1 polymer ?
#
loop_
_entity_poly.entity_id
_entity_poly.type
_entity_poly.pdbx_seq_one_letter_code
_entity_poly.pdbx_strand_id
1 'polypeptide(L)' 'MTQLRKTISVLGISIIQDAQAMEEAAYKMGMNLVEGKDPLDNMTYEFDSTGVAIRIPYRQIIS' A
#
# COMPACT_ATOMS: atom_id res chain seq x y z
N MET A 1 37.68 -3.37 -30.25
CA MET A 1 37.68 -3.12 -28.79
C MET A 1 36.67 -1.98 -28.57
N THR A 2 35.53 -2.11 -27.91
CA THR A 2 35.10 -3.05 -26.88
C THR A 2 33.57 -2.98 -26.79
N GLN A 3 32.89 -4.13 -26.82
CA GLN A 3 31.50 -4.26 -26.36
C GLN A 3 31.46 -3.95 -24.86
N LEU A 4 30.70 -2.95 -24.41
CA LEU A 4 30.53 -2.74 -22.97
C LEU A 4 29.09 -2.39 -22.58
N ARG A 5 28.44 -3.42 -22.00
CA ARG A 5 27.46 -3.40 -20.91
C ARG A 5 26.01 -3.00 -21.24
N LYS A 6 25.27 -4.06 -21.59
CA LYS A 6 23.96 -4.37 -21.03
C LYS A 6 23.88 -3.99 -19.54
N THR A 7 23.17 -2.90 -19.22
CA THR A 7 22.53 -2.74 -17.91
C THR A 7 21.19 -2.06 -18.14
N ILE A 8 20.12 -2.84 -17.92
CA ILE A 8 18.76 -2.36 -17.78
C ILE A 8 18.77 -1.30 -16.67
N SER A 9 18.58 -0.04 -17.05
CA SER A 9 18.17 1.01 -16.11
C SER A 9 16.74 0.67 -15.70
N VAL A 10 16.57 -0.08 -14.62
CA VAL A 10 15.33 0.02 -13.85
C VAL A 10 15.28 1.48 -13.40
N LEU A 11 14.47 2.31 -14.07
CA LEU A 11 14.20 3.66 -13.59
C LEU A 11 13.60 3.52 -12.19
N GLY A 12 14.41 3.81 -11.18
CA GLY A 12 14.07 3.73 -9.77
C GLY A 12 13.06 4.80 -9.38
N ILE A 13 11.82 4.64 -9.80
CA ILE A 13 10.70 5.31 -9.14
C ILE A 13 10.39 4.46 -7.91
N SER A 14 10.95 4.85 -6.77
CA SER A 14 10.49 4.32 -5.49
C SER A 14 9.08 4.85 -5.27
N ILE A 15 8.08 3.98 -5.37
CA ILE A 15 6.72 4.37 -5.02
C ILE A 15 6.67 4.43 -3.49
N ILE A 16 6.76 5.64 -2.93
CA ILE A 16 6.64 5.84 -1.48
C ILE A 16 5.19 5.52 -1.09
N GLN A 17 5.02 4.50 -0.26
CA GLN A 17 3.73 4.18 0.33
C GLN A 17 3.38 5.21 1.41
N ASP A 18 2.09 5.50 1.55
CA ASP A 18 1.61 6.43 2.58
C ASP A 18 1.61 5.73 3.95
N ALA A 19 2.73 5.86 4.67
CA ALA A 19 2.92 5.22 5.97
C ALA A 19 1.86 5.63 7.00
N GLN A 20 1.36 6.87 6.94
CA GLN A 20 0.33 7.36 7.85
C GLN A 20 -1.01 6.70 7.56
N ALA A 21 -1.40 6.60 6.29
CA ALA A 21 -2.62 5.91 5.90
C ALA A 21 -2.54 4.39 6.23
N MET A 22 -1.34 3.78 6.10
CA MET A 22 -1.08 2.41 6.53
C MET A 22 -1.28 2.20 8.03
N GLU A 23 -0.70 3.07 8.85
CA GLU A 23 -0.83 3.01 10.31
C GLU A 23 -2.31 3.15 10.71
N GLU A 24 -2.99 4.16 10.20
CA GLU A 24 -4.39 4.44 10.55
C GLU A 24 -5.31 3.28 10.15
N ALA A 25 -5.11 2.71 8.96
CA ALA A 25 -5.89 1.58 8.50
C ALA A 25 -5.65 0.35 9.38
N ALA A 26 -4.39 0.01 9.67
CA ALA A 26 -4.05 -1.13 10.52
C ALA A 26 -4.61 -0.98 11.94
N TYR A 27 -4.50 0.22 12.52
CA TYR A 27 -5.03 0.50 13.86
C TYR A 27 -6.54 0.32 13.91
N LYS A 28 -7.29 0.96 13.00
CA LYS A 28 -8.76 0.89 12.97
C LYS A 28 -9.25 -0.53 12.72
N MET A 29 -8.65 -1.25 11.76
CA MET A 29 -8.99 -2.65 11.51
C MET A 29 -8.76 -3.53 12.74
N GLY A 30 -7.63 -3.34 13.43
CA GLY A 30 -7.33 -4.05 14.67
C GLY A 30 -8.34 -3.76 15.77
N MET A 31 -8.72 -2.50 15.96
CA MET A 31 -9.71 -2.11 16.96
C MET A 31 -11.11 -2.66 16.64
N ASN A 32 -11.54 -2.60 15.38
CA ASN A 32 -12.79 -3.21 14.94
C ASN A 32 -12.84 -4.71 15.25
N LEU A 33 -11.75 -5.42 15.00
CA LEU A 33 -11.62 -6.85 15.32
C LEU A 33 -11.69 -7.12 16.84
N VAL A 34 -11.01 -6.32 17.65
CA VAL A 34 -11.06 -6.43 19.13
C VAL A 34 -12.47 -6.20 19.65
N GLU A 35 -13.24 -5.32 19.00
CA GLU A 35 -14.64 -5.03 19.32
C GLU A 35 -15.63 -6.06 18.73
N GLY A 36 -15.17 -7.05 17.97
CA GLY A 36 -16.01 -8.07 17.34
C GLY A 36 -16.82 -7.58 16.13
N LYS A 37 -16.39 -6.48 15.51
CA LYS A 37 -16.99 -5.90 14.30
C LYS A 37 -16.34 -6.43 13.03
N ASP A 38 -16.92 -6.08 11.88
CA ASP A 38 -16.26 -6.24 10.59
C ASP A 38 -14.94 -5.45 10.58
N PRO A 39 -13.82 -6.00 10.07
CA PRO A 39 -12.53 -5.29 10.04
C PRO A 39 -12.61 -3.90 9.39
N LEU A 40 -13.46 -3.73 8.39
CA LEU A 40 -13.61 -2.49 7.62
C LEU A 40 -14.81 -1.64 8.08
N ASP A 41 -15.40 -1.95 9.24
CA ASP A 41 -16.51 -1.17 9.78
C ASP A 41 -16.13 0.31 9.93
N ASN A 42 -16.98 1.19 9.40
CA ASN A 42 -16.75 2.64 9.32
C ASN A 42 -15.45 3.06 8.60
N MET A 43 -14.94 2.26 7.67
CA MET A 43 -13.80 2.59 6.82
C MET A 43 -14.24 2.73 5.36
N THR A 44 -13.48 3.50 4.57
CA THR A 44 -13.73 3.71 3.13
C THR A 44 -12.90 2.78 2.23
N TYR A 45 -12.34 1.72 2.80
CA TYR A 45 -11.54 0.74 2.06
C TYR A 45 -12.40 -0.46 1.70
N GLU A 46 -11.98 -1.16 0.65
CA GLU A 46 -12.55 -2.45 0.26
C GLU A 46 -11.44 -3.48 0.18
N PHE A 47 -11.79 -4.73 0.47
CA PHE A 47 -10.91 -5.84 0.18
C PHE A 47 -10.70 -5.98 -1.32
N ASP A 48 -9.49 -6.38 -1.72
CA ASP A 48 -9.21 -6.72 -3.09
C ASP A 48 -9.93 -8.02 -3.51
N SER A 49 -9.76 -8.40 -4.78
CA SER A 49 -10.41 -9.58 -5.35
C SER A 49 -10.07 -10.90 -4.66
N THR A 50 -9.02 -10.95 -3.83
CA THR A 50 -8.65 -12.13 -3.05
C THR A 50 -9.33 -12.18 -1.69
N GLY A 51 -9.86 -11.05 -1.21
CA GLY A 51 -10.38 -10.92 0.15
C GLY A 51 -9.31 -10.82 1.24
N VAL A 52 -8.02 -10.80 0.88
CA VAL A 52 -6.91 -10.89 1.85
C VAL A 52 -6.34 -9.52 2.20
N ALA A 53 -6.35 -8.57 1.26
CA ALA A 53 -5.70 -7.28 1.43
C ALA A 53 -6.63 -6.12 1.09
N ILE A 54 -6.42 -4.98 1.76
CA ILE A 54 -6.93 -3.69 1.31
C ILE A 54 -5.83 -2.93 0.58
N ARG A 55 -6.21 -2.08 -0.38
CA ARG A 55 -5.26 -1.22 -1.11
C ARG A 55 -5.28 0.18 -0.55
N ILE A 56 -4.14 0.60 -0.01
CA ILE A 56 -3.95 1.97 0.45
C ILE A 56 -3.47 2.80 -0.73
N PRO A 57 -4.16 3.90 -1.07
CA PRO A 57 -3.76 4.77 -2.18
C PRO A 57 -2.33 5.25 -2.02
N TYR A 58 -1.59 5.29 -3.14
CA TYR A 58 -0.28 5.90 -3.15
C TYR A 58 -0.40 7.42 -3.02
N ARG A 59 0.43 8.02 -2.17
CA ARG A 59 0.60 9.47 -2.18
C ARG A 59 1.40 9.82 -3.43
N GLN A 60 0.74 10.39 -4.46
CA GLN A 60 1.46 10.91 -5.61
C GLN A 60 2.42 12.00 -5.13
N ILE A 61 3.72 11.74 -5.25
CA ILE A 61 4.73 12.80 -5.17
C ILE A 61 4.70 13.46 -6.55
N ILE A 62 4.08 14.63 -6.64
CA ILE A 62 4.27 15.51 -7.79
C ILE A 62 5.68 16.10 -7.61
N SER A 63 6.62 15.64 -8.43
CA SER A 63 7.96 16.23 -8.55
C SER A 63 7.94 17.42 -9.49
#